data_AF-A5D9M9-F1
#
_entry.id   AF-A5D9M9-F1
#
_cell.length_a   1.000
_cell.length_b   1.000
_cell.length_c   1.000
_cell.angle_alpha   90.00
_cell.angle_beta   90.00
_cell.angle_gamma   90.00
#
_symmetry.space_group_name_H-M   'P 1'
#
loop_
_entity.id
_entity.type
_entity.pdbx_description
1 polymer ?
#
loop_
_entity_poly.entity_id
_entity_poly.type
_entity_poly.pdbx_seq_one_letter_code
_entity_poly.pdbx_strand_id
1 'polypeptide(L)'
;NSIAAHVMHCTDSGFGARLLELCNQGLFECLALNLHCLGGQQMELAAVINGRIRRMSRGVNPSLVSWLTTMMGLRLQVVLEHMPVGPDAILRYVRRVGDPPQPLPEEPMEVQGSERTSPEPQEWVPIIQQDIQSQRKVKPQPPLSDAYLSGMPAKRRKLRADIQKRLQEDPNYSPQRFPNAHRAFAEDP
;
A
#
# COMPACT_ATOMS: atom_id res chain seq x y z
N ASN A 1 21.61 -1.04 -6.02
CA ASN A 1 22.23 0.31 -5.99
C ASN A 1 22.89 0.72 -7.32
N SER A 2 22.31 0.39 -8.48
CA SER A 2 22.87 0.77 -9.79
C SER A 2 22.70 2.26 -10.09
N ILE A 3 21.54 2.83 -9.75
CA ILE A 3 21.22 4.26 -9.99
C ILE A 3 22.14 5.19 -9.20
N ALA A 4 22.36 4.92 -7.91
CA ALA A 4 23.26 5.71 -7.08
C ALA A 4 24.71 5.69 -7.59
N ALA A 5 25.17 4.53 -8.07
CA ALA A 5 26.49 4.43 -8.71
C ALA A 5 26.55 5.24 -10.01
N HIS A 6 25.51 5.18 -10.85
CA HIS A 6 25.45 5.96 -12.09
C HIS A 6 25.44 7.48 -11.84
N VAL A 7 24.68 7.95 -10.84
CA VAL A 7 24.64 9.37 -10.44
C VAL A 7 26.02 9.86 -9.98
N MET A 8 26.75 9.04 -9.20
CA MET A 8 28.05 9.42 -8.64
C MET A 8 29.21 9.35 -9.65
N HIS A 9 29.07 8.59 -10.74
CA HIS A 9 30.13 8.41 -11.76
C HIS A 9 29.81 9.09 -13.09
N CYS A 10 28.71 9.84 -13.20
CA CYS A 10 28.38 10.56 -14.42
C CYS A 10 29.33 11.75 -14.61
N THR A 11 30.06 11.78 -15.72
CA THR A 11 31.01 12.84 -16.07
C THR A 11 30.42 13.91 -17.01
N ASP A 12 29.13 13.80 -17.34
CA ASP A 12 28.44 14.79 -18.18
C ASP A 12 28.19 16.07 -17.39
N SER A 13 28.79 17.19 -17.83
CA SER A 13 28.67 18.50 -17.19
C SER A 13 27.23 19.03 -17.12
N GLY A 14 26.34 18.57 -18.01
CA GLY A 14 24.92 18.95 -18.02
C GLY A 14 24.01 18.04 -17.19
N PHE A 15 24.53 16.90 -16.71
CA PHE A 15 23.71 15.91 -16.00
C PHE A 15 23.08 16.48 -14.73
N GLY A 16 23.85 17.20 -13.91
CA GLY A 16 23.36 17.77 -12.65
C GLY A 16 22.21 18.76 -12.86
N ALA A 17 22.31 19.63 -13.88
CA ALA A 17 21.27 20.59 -14.20
C ALA A 17 19.97 19.91 -14.64
N ARG A 18 20.06 18.92 -15.55
CA ARG A 18 18.89 18.15 -16.01
C ARG A 18 18.27 17.31 -14.90
N LEU A 19 19.10 16.70 -14.05
CA LEU A 19 18.59 15.95 -12.91
C LEU A 19 17.83 16.86 -11.94
N LEU A 20 18.37 18.04 -11.64
CA LEU A 20 17.69 19.02 -10.79
C LEU A 20 16.36 19.47 -11.40
N GLU A 21 16.33 19.73 -12.70
CA GLU A 21 15.10 20.09 -13.42
C GLU A 21 14.04 18.99 -13.32
N LEU A 22 14.42 17.73 -13.58
CA LEU A 22 13.53 16.57 -13.44
C LEU A 22 13.05 16.38 -11.99
N CYS A 23 13.94 16.56 -11.01
CA CYS A 23 13.59 16.48 -9.60
C CYS A 23 12.60 17.57 -9.21
N ASN A 24 12.80 18.81 -9.68
CA ASN A 24 11.89 19.92 -9.43
C ASN A 24 10.53 19.68 -10.08
N GLN A 25 10.50 19.23 -11.34
CA GLN A 25 9.26 18.89 -12.02
C GLN A 25 8.50 17.80 -11.27
N GLY A 26 9.17 16.69 -10.93
CA GLY A 26 8.55 15.59 -10.17
C GLY A 26 8.05 16.04 -8.79
N LEU A 27 8.78 16.93 -8.12
CA LEU A 27 8.36 17.52 -6.84
C LEU A 27 7.06 18.33 -7.00
N PHE A 28 7.00 19.21 -8.00
CA PHE A 28 5.81 20.04 -8.23
C PHE A 28 4.60 19.22 -8.66
N GLU A 29 4.77 18.23 -9.53
CA GLU A 29 3.70 17.29 -9.91
C GLU A 29 3.17 16.52 -8.71
N CYS A 30 4.07 16.05 -7.83
CA CYS A 30 3.70 15.35 -6.60
C CYS A 30 2.93 16.26 -5.63
N LEU A 31 3.39 17.50 -5.43
CA LEU A 31 2.70 18.48 -4.58
C LEU A 31 1.30 18.80 -5.11
N ALA A 32 1.19 19.06 -6.41
CA ALA A 32 -0.08 19.31 -7.09
C ALA A 32 -1.05 18.12 -6.93
N LEU A 33 -0.56 16.88 -7.13
CA LEU A 33 -1.36 15.67 -6.98
C LEU A 33 -1.87 15.49 -5.55
N ASN A 34 -0.99 15.64 -4.55
CA ASN A 34 -1.40 15.53 -3.15
C ASN A 34 -2.42 16.62 -2.78
N LEU A 35 -2.22 17.85 -3.26
CA LEU A 35 -3.15 18.95 -3.03
C LEU A 35 -4.52 18.68 -3.67
N HIS A 36 -4.54 18.13 -4.89
CA HIS A 36 -5.76 17.73 -5.58
C HIS A 36 -6.52 16.64 -4.83
N CYS A 37 -5.82 15.59 -4.36
CA CYS A 37 -6.42 14.53 -3.56
C CYS A 37 -7.00 15.03 -2.22
N LEU A 38 -6.47 16.12 -1.67
CA LEU A 38 -6.93 16.76 -0.43
C LEU A 38 -8.00 17.86 -0.68
N GLY A 39 -8.49 18.00 -1.92
CA GLY A 39 -9.52 18.98 -2.26
C GLY A 39 -9.03 20.42 -2.28
N GLY A 40 -7.74 20.66 -2.55
CA GLY A 40 -7.16 22.01 -2.60
C GLY A 40 -6.72 22.57 -1.24
N GLN A 41 -6.84 21.79 -0.17
CA GLN A 41 -6.57 22.27 1.19
C GLN A 41 -5.07 22.24 1.53
N GLN A 42 -4.41 23.39 1.46
CA GLN A 42 -2.97 23.51 1.77
C GLN A 42 -2.63 23.13 3.22
N MET A 43 -3.53 23.40 4.17
CA MET A 43 -3.34 23.07 5.58
C MET A 43 -3.30 21.55 5.81
N GLU A 44 -4.15 20.78 5.13
CA GLU A 44 -4.15 19.33 5.17
C GLU A 44 -2.85 18.76 4.57
N LEU A 45 -2.39 19.35 3.47
CA LEU A 45 -1.11 18.96 2.85
C LEU A 45 0.07 19.20 3.81
N ALA A 46 0.11 20.37 4.45
CA ALA A 46 1.11 20.70 5.45
C ALA A 46 1.04 19.73 6.66
N ALA A 47 -0.16 19.35 7.11
CA ALA A 47 -0.34 18.39 8.19
C ALA A 47 0.22 16.99 7.83
N VAL A 48 -0.03 16.51 6.62
CA VAL A 48 0.49 15.24 6.10
C VAL A 48 2.03 15.26 6.05
N ILE A 49 2.61 16.31 5.47
CA ILE A 49 4.07 16.48 5.37
C ILE A 49 4.70 16.53 6.76
N ASN A 50 4.12 17.31 7.67
CA ASN A 50 4.60 17.41 9.05
C ASN A 50 4.51 16.08 9.81
N GLY A 51 3.43 15.32 9.59
CA GLY A 51 3.29 13.96 10.11
C GLY A 51 4.40 13.02 9.60
N ARG A 52 4.81 13.18 8.34
CA ARG A 52 5.90 12.40 7.74
C ARG A 52 7.27 12.82 8.27
N ILE A 53 7.55 14.12 8.37
CA ILE A 53 8.78 14.66 8.95
C ILE A 53 8.98 14.10 10.37
N ARG A 54 7.95 14.19 11.23
CA ARG A 54 8.01 13.62 12.59
C ARG A 54 8.28 12.12 12.60
N ARG A 55 7.73 11.38 11.64
CA ARG A 55 7.94 9.93 11.53
C ARG A 55 9.34 9.56 11.05
N MET A 56 9.89 10.32 10.10
CA MET A 56 11.22 10.08 9.55
C MET A 56 12.32 10.53 10.51
N SER A 57 12.07 11.57 11.30
CA SER A 57 13.02 12.12 12.27
C SER A 57 12.93 11.46 13.66
N ARG A 58 12.47 10.20 13.74
CA ARG A 58 12.48 9.45 15.01
C ARG A 58 13.91 9.30 15.51
N GLY A 59 14.18 9.82 16.71
CA GLY A 59 15.52 9.82 17.31
C GLY A 59 16.33 11.09 17.04
N VAL A 60 15.79 12.07 16.31
CA VAL A 60 16.39 13.41 16.17
C VAL A 60 15.90 14.33 17.31
N ASN A 61 16.74 15.27 17.74
CA ASN A 61 16.39 16.24 18.78
C ASN A 61 15.07 16.99 18.44
N PRO A 62 14.08 17.04 19.36
CA PRO A 62 12.78 17.66 19.11
C PRO A 62 12.86 19.12 18.64
N SER A 63 13.83 19.91 19.12
CA SER A 63 14.00 21.30 18.72
C SER A 63 14.42 21.43 17.25
N LEU A 64 15.27 20.52 16.76
CA LEU A 64 15.64 20.47 15.34
C LEU A 64 14.47 20.04 14.48
N VAL A 65 13.66 19.08 14.94
CA VAL A 65 12.45 18.65 14.22
C VAL A 65 11.44 19.81 14.15
N SER A 66 11.23 20.52 15.26
CA SER A 66 10.39 21.71 15.30
C SER A 66 10.87 22.79 14.33
N TRP A 67 12.17 23.10 14.35
CA TRP A 67 12.79 24.04 13.42
C TRP A 67 12.62 23.62 11.94
N LEU A 68 12.90 22.35 11.61
CA LEU A 68 12.69 21.82 10.26
C LEU A 68 11.23 21.91 9.83
N THR A 69 10.29 21.61 10.72
CA THR A 69 8.85 21.74 10.47
C THR A 69 8.46 23.19 10.19
N THR A 70 8.93 24.15 10.99
CA THR A 70 8.67 25.57 10.75
C THR A 70 9.26 26.05 9.43
N MET A 71 10.52 25.70 9.15
CA MET A 71 11.20 26.08 7.91
C MET A 71 10.53 25.45 6.68
N MET A 72 10.16 24.17 6.76
CA MET A 72 9.40 23.50 5.72
C MET A 72 8.05 24.18 5.48
N GLY A 73 7.32 24.55 6.55
CA GLY A 73 6.04 25.25 6.43
C GLY A 73 6.16 26.56 5.65
N LEU A 74 7.12 27.41 6.01
CA LEU A 74 7.36 28.69 5.32
C LEU A 74 7.78 28.49 3.86
N ARG A 75 8.66 27.52 3.58
CA ARG A 75 9.10 27.22 2.21
C ARG A 75 7.97 26.64 1.36
N LEU A 76 7.16 25.76 1.96
CA LEU A 76 6.02 25.15 1.29
C LEU A 76 4.99 26.21 0.88
N GLN A 77 4.69 27.20 1.75
CA GLN A 77 3.77 28.29 1.40
C GLN A 77 4.19 29.01 0.12
N VAL A 78 5.44 29.48 0.05
CA VAL A 78 5.97 30.19 -1.12
C VAL A 78 5.92 29.31 -2.39
N VAL A 79 6.25 28.02 -2.24
CA VAL A 79 6.21 27.05 -3.34
C VAL A 79 4.79 26.82 -3.85
N LEU A 80 3.81 26.71 -2.95
CA LEU A 80 2.42 26.49 -3.34
C LEU A 80 1.79 27.75 -3.97
N GLU A 81 2.21 28.95 -3.56
CA GLU A 81 1.77 30.21 -4.17
C GLU A 81 2.24 30.35 -5.63
N HIS A 82 3.44 29.86 -5.94
CA HIS A 82 4.06 29.96 -7.27
C HIS A 82 4.10 28.62 -7.99
N MET A 83 3.11 27.75 -7.74
CA MET A 83 3.11 26.39 -8.27
C MET A 83 3.06 26.42 -9.81
N PRO A 84 4.11 25.90 -10.51
CA PRO A 84 4.17 25.96 -11.96
C PRO A 84 3.32 24.88 -12.65
N VAL A 85 2.90 23.85 -11.90
CA VAL A 85 2.10 22.73 -12.39
C VAL A 85 0.63 22.98 -12.07
N GLY A 86 -0.15 23.29 -13.11
CA GLY A 86 -1.60 23.45 -13.01
C GLY A 86 -2.35 22.12 -12.80
N PRO A 87 -3.63 22.17 -12.37
CA PRO A 87 -4.43 20.99 -12.09
C PRO A 87 -4.61 20.08 -13.32
N ASP A 88 -4.59 20.61 -14.54
CA ASP A 88 -4.73 19.81 -15.76
C ASP A 88 -3.55 18.87 -16.01
N ALA A 89 -2.34 19.28 -15.61
CA ALA A 89 -1.14 18.48 -15.81
C ALA A 89 -1.17 17.18 -15.00
N ILE A 90 -1.83 17.17 -13.85
CA ILE A 90 -1.90 16.02 -12.95
C ILE A 90 -3.10 15.10 -13.20
N LEU A 91 -4.11 15.54 -13.96
CA LEU A 91 -5.33 14.74 -14.21
C LEU A 91 -5.01 13.37 -14.83
N ARG A 92 -3.94 13.30 -15.63
CA ARG A 92 -3.42 12.05 -16.20
C ARG A 92 -3.04 10.99 -15.15
N TYR A 93 -2.72 11.39 -13.93
CA TYR A 93 -2.35 10.51 -12.83
C TYR A 93 -3.53 10.16 -11.92
N VAL A 94 -4.64 10.90 -12.02
CA VAL A 94 -5.81 10.74 -11.14
C VAL A 94 -6.70 9.63 -11.68
N ARG A 95 -6.85 8.56 -10.89
CA ARG A 95 -7.78 7.46 -11.20
C ARG A 95 -8.90 7.42 -10.18
N ARG A 96 -10.14 7.60 -10.61
CA ARG A 96 -11.30 7.49 -9.72
C ARG A 96 -11.71 6.02 -9.57
N VAL A 97 -12.14 5.65 -8.37
CA VAL A 97 -12.71 4.33 -8.12
C VAL A 97 -14.05 4.25 -8.86
N GLY A 98 -14.11 3.42 -9.90
CA GLY A 98 -15.31 3.26 -10.75
C GLY A 98 -15.17 3.80 -12.17
N ASP A 99 -14.09 4.52 -12.52
CA ASP A 99 -13.84 4.89 -13.92
C ASP A 99 -13.51 3.64 -14.75
N PRO A 100 -14.11 3.47 -15.95
CA PRO A 100 -13.66 2.47 -16.89
C PRO A 100 -12.18 2.74 -17.23
N PRO A 101 -11.33 1.71 -17.38
CA PRO A 101 -9.94 1.91 -17.75
C PRO A 101 -9.87 2.74 -19.04
N GLN A 102 -9.28 3.95 -18.97
CA GLN A 102 -9.03 4.76 -20.16
C GLN A 102 -8.15 3.96 -21.13
N PRO A 103 -8.50 3.89 -22.43
CA PRO A 103 -7.62 3.32 -23.44
C PRO A 103 -6.40 4.25 -23.56
N LEU A 104 -5.26 3.80 -23.05
CA LEU A 104 -3.97 4.39 -23.37
C LEU A 104 -3.75 4.25 -24.89
N PRO A 105 -3.05 5.18 -25.57
CA PRO A 105 -2.54 4.91 -26.90
C PRO A 105 -1.66 3.66 -26.83
N GLU A 106 -2.15 2.57 -27.42
CA GLU A 106 -1.41 1.33 -27.58
C GLU A 106 -0.18 1.62 -28.45
N GLU A 107 1.00 1.68 -27.84
CA GLU A 107 2.13 1.01 -28.49
C GLU A 107 1.75 -0.47 -28.62
N PRO A 108 2.00 -1.12 -29.77
CA PRO A 108 1.40 -2.38 -30.13
C PRO A 108 1.80 -3.45 -29.13
N MET A 109 0.94 -3.70 -28.15
CA MET A 109 1.02 -4.84 -27.25
C MET A 109 -0.29 -5.57 -27.40
N GLU A 110 -0.19 -6.79 -27.95
CA GLU A 110 -1.29 -7.62 -28.40
C GLU A 110 -2.46 -7.68 -27.41
N VAL A 111 -3.63 -7.36 -27.94
CA VAL A 111 -4.94 -7.52 -27.33
C VAL A 111 -5.19 -8.99 -26.99
N GLN A 112 -5.55 -9.28 -25.74
CA GLN A 112 -6.60 -10.26 -25.46
C GLN A 112 -7.22 -10.05 -24.08
N GLY A 113 -8.55 -9.96 -24.06
CA GLY A 113 -9.35 -9.87 -22.85
C GLY A 113 -9.43 -11.17 -22.06
N SER A 114 -10.20 -11.09 -20.99
CA SER A 114 -10.43 -12.09 -19.93
C SER A 114 -9.34 -12.13 -18.86
N GLU A 115 -9.80 -12.21 -17.61
CA GLU A 115 -9.07 -12.63 -16.41
C GLU A 115 -7.56 -12.31 -16.36
N ARG A 116 -7.11 -11.52 -15.39
CA ARG A 116 -5.71 -11.62 -14.95
C ARG A 116 -5.48 -12.97 -14.25
N THR A 117 -5.55 -14.06 -15.01
CA THR A 117 -4.67 -15.19 -14.83
C THR A 117 -3.33 -14.74 -15.39
N SER A 118 -2.44 -14.27 -14.52
CA SER A 118 -1.03 -14.46 -14.86
C SER A 118 -0.91 -15.96 -15.15
N PRO A 119 -0.32 -16.40 -16.28
CA PRO A 119 -0.08 -17.82 -16.47
C PRO A 119 0.71 -18.27 -15.24
N GLU A 120 0.09 -19.10 -14.40
CA GLU A 120 0.83 -19.82 -13.37
C GLU A 120 1.99 -20.47 -14.11
N PRO A 121 3.24 -20.31 -13.65
CA PRO A 121 4.39 -20.83 -14.39
C PRO A 121 4.09 -22.29 -14.74
N GLN A 122 4.30 -22.70 -15.98
CA GLN A 122 3.73 -23.95 -16.53
C GLN A 122 4.12 -25.20 -15.70
N GLU A 123 5.22 -25.10 -14.95
CA GLU A 123 5.71 -26.06 -13.96
C GLU A 123 4.82 -26.19 -12.69
N TRP A 124 4.07 -25.15 -12.29
CA TRP A 124 3.16 -25.15 -11.14
C TRP A 124 1.79 -25.71 -11.48
N VAL A 125 1.35 -25.61 -12.74
CA VAL A 125 0.04 -26.11 -13.18
C VAL A 125 -0.23 -27.56 -12.73
N PRO A 126 0.67 -28.55 -12.94
CA PRO A 126 0.44 -29.90 -12.43
C PRO A 126 0.43 -29.99 -10.89
N ILE A 127 1.24 -29.17 -10.21
CA ILE A 127 1.32 -29.12 -8.74
C ILE A 127 -0.01 -28.60 -8.17
N ILE A 128 -0.56 -27.54 -8.76
CA ILE A 128 -1.80 -26.90 -8.33
C ILE A 128 -2.99 -27.83 -8.59
N GLN A 129 -3.04 -28.48 -9.76
CA GLN A 129 -4.08 -29.48 -10.05
C GLN A 129 -4.04 -30.65 -9.04
N GLN A 130 -2.85 -31.12 -8.68
CA GLN A 130 -2.67 -32.16 -7.67
C GLN A 130 -3.09 -31.68 -6.27
N ASP A 131 -2.73 -30.46 -5.88
CA ASP A 131 -3.09 -29.87 -4.59
C ASP A 131 -4.60 -29.67 -4.47
N ILE A 132 -5.28 -29.23 -5.54
CA ILE A 132 -6.75 -29.11 -5.56
C ILE A 132 -7.40 -30.46 -5.26
N GLN A 133 -6.98 -31.55 -5.92
CA GLN A 133 -7.55 -32.88 -5.65
C GLN A 133 -7.18 -33.39 -4.25
N SER A 134 -5.99 -33.06 -3.76
CA SER A 134 -5.54 -33.43 -2.42
C SER A 134 -6.33 -32.69 -1.33
N GLN A 135 -6.58 -31.39 -1.51
CA GLN A 135 -7.36 -30.54 -0.59
C GLN A 135 -8.81 -31.00 -0.46
N ARG A 136 -9.41 -31.58 -1.50
CA ARG A 136 -10.76 -32.17 -1.43
C ARG A 136 -10.84 -33.35 -0.45
N LYS A 137 -9.71 -33.98 -0.12
CA LYS A 137 -9.61 -35.11 0.80
C LYS A 137 -8.96 -34.75 2.14
N VAL A 138 -8.63 -33.49 2.37
CA VAL A 138 -7.98 -33.04 3.61
C VAL A 138 -8.93 -33.25 4.78
N LYS A 139 -8.46 -34.04 5.75
CA LYS A 139 -9.14 -34.23 7.03
C LYS A 139 -9.23 -32.88 7.76
N PRO A 140 -10.31 -32.61 8.52
CA PRO A 140 -10.40 -31.41 9.34
C PRO A 140 -9.12 -31.22 10.16
N GLN A 141 -8.53 -30.03 10.08
CA GLN A 141 -7.31 -29.71 10.81
C GLN A 141 -7.61 -29.75 12.32
N PRO A 142 -6.77 -30.43 13.14
CA PRO A 142 -6.94 -30.41 14.59
C PRO A 142 -6.72 -28.99 15.15
N PRO A 143 -7.10 -28.76 16.42
CA PRO A 143 -6.79 -27.52 17.12
C PRO A 143 -5.31 -27.15 16.99
N LEU A 144 -5.04 -25.87 16.80
CA LEU A 144 -3.67 -25.36 16.72
C LEU A 144 -3.03 -25.38 18.12
N SER A 145 -1.83 -25.93 18.24
CA SER A 145 -1.08 -25.97 19.50
C SER A 145 -0.76 -24.60 20.09
N ASP A 146 -0.56 -24.54 21.40
CA ASP A 146 -0.20 -23.31 22.14
C ASP A 146 1.09 -22.66 21.65
N ALA A 147 2.09 -23.45 21.26
CA ALA A 147 3.33 -22.93 20.68
C ALA A 147 3.04 -22.16 19.38
N TYR A 148 2.17 -22.69 18.51
CA TYR A 148 1.77 -22.00 17.28
C TYR A 148 0.94 -20.75 17.56
N LEU A 149 0.04 -20.80 18.55
CA LEU A 149 -0.75 -19.66 18.97
C LEU A 149 0.13 -18.54 19.53
N SER A 150 1.15 -18.86 20.35
CA SER A 150 2.08 -17.86 20.90
C SER A 150 2.91 -17.14 19.83
N GLY A 151 3.20 -17.82 18.71
CA GLY A 151 3.91 -17.27 17.56
C GLY A 151 3.05 -16.35 16.68
N MET A 152 1.72 -16.34 16.88
CA MET A 152 0.84 -15.45 16.12
C MET A 152 0.98 -13.99 16.58
N PRO A 153 0.97 -13.02 15.62
CA PRO A 153 0.91 -11.60 15.95
C PRO A 153 -0.22 -11.28 16.93
N ALA A 154 0.04 -10.40 17.91
CA ALA A 154 -0.92 -10.06 18.97
C ALA A 154 -2.29 -9.61 18.43
N LYS A 155 -2.31 -8.88 17.31
CA LYS A 155 -3.55 -8.49 16.62
C LYS A 155 -4.35 -9.70 16.12
N ARG A 156 -3.68 -10.71 15.55
CA ARG A 156 -4.33 -11.94 15.07
C ARG A 156 -4.85 -12.79 16.24
N ARG A 157 -4.09 -12.88 17.33
CA ARG A 157 -4.55 -13.55 18.56
C ARG A 157 -5.81 -12.89 19.14
N LYS A 158 -5.80 -11.57 19.28
CA LYS A 158 -6.94 -10.81 19.80
C LYS A 158 -8.17 -10.94 18.90
N LEU A 159 -8.00 -10.81 17.58
CA LEU A 159 -9.10 -10.98 16.62
C LEU A 159 -9.75 -12.37 16.74
N ARG A 160 -8.95 -13.43 16.85
CA ARG A 160 -9.48 -14.79 17.05
C ARG A 160 -10.29 -14.91 18.34
N ALA A 161 -9.76 -14.38 19.45
CA ALA A 161 -10.46 -14.40 20.75
C ALA A 161 -11.76 -13.58 20.72
N ASP A 162 -11.76 -12.41 20.09
CA ASP A 162 -12.94 -11.56 19.96
C ASP A 162 -14.03 -12.22 19.10
N ILE A 163 -13.65 -12.89 18.00
CA ILE A 163 -14.58 -13.67 17.17
C ILE A 163 -15.16 -14.85 17.95
N GLN A 164 -14.33 -15.55 18.73
CA GLN A 164 -14.78 -16.66 19.57
C GLN A 164 -15.81 -16.21 20.61
N LYS A 165 -15.51 -15.12 21.32
CA LYS A 165 -16.41 -14.55 22.31
C LYS A 165 -17.76 -14.14 21.70
N ARG A 166 -17.73 -13.41 20.58
CA ARG A 166 -18.95 -12.95 19.91
C ARG A 166 -19.84 -14.08 19.43
N LEU A 167 -19.24 -15.19 18.98
CA LEU A 167 -20.01 -16.32 18.50
C LEU A 167 -20.61 -17.14 19.64
N GLN A 168 -19.91 -17.27 20.78
CA GLN A 168 -20.45 -17.87 21.99
C GLN A 168 -21.61 -17.06 22.58
N GLU A 169 -21.54 -15.73 22.45
CA GLU A 169 -22.58 -14.81 22.91
C GLU A 169 -23.77 -14.66 21.92
N ASP A 170 -23.71 -15.27 20.73
CA ASP A 170 -24.78 -15.17 19.72
C ASP A 170 -25.92 -16.16 20.04
N PRO A 171 -27.12 -15.68 20.42
CA PRO A 171 -28.27 -16.54 20.73
C PRO A 171 -28.81 -17.33 19.52
N ASN A 172 -28.43 -16.95 18.30
CA ASN A 172 -28.80 -17.61 17.05
C ASN A 172 -27.65 -18.41 16.43
N TYR A 173 -26.63 -18.78 17.23
CA TYR A 173 -25.57 -19.65 16.76
C TYR A 173 -26.09 -21.06 16.46
N SER A 174 -25.92 -21.52 15.22
CA SER A 174 -26.11 -22.92 14.86
C SER A 174 -25.01 -23.39 13.90
N PRO A 175 -24.56 -24.66 14.01
CA PRO A 175 -23.60 -25.23 13.08
C PRO A 175 -24.10 -25.25 11.63
N GLN A 176 -25.43 -25.27 11.40
CA GLN A 176 -25.98 -25.19 10.04
C GLN A 176 -25.88 -23.78 9.44
N ARG A 177 -26.00 -22.73 10.27
CA ARG A 177 -25.91 -21.33 9.83
C ARG A 177 -24.46 -20.88 9.62
N PHE A 178 -23.53 -21.46 10.38
CA PHE A 178 -22.10 -21.21 10.26
C PHE A 178 -21.33 -22.51 10.05
N PRO A 179 -21.42 -23.12 8.85
CA PRO A 179 -20.91 -24.47 8.58
C PRO A 179 -19.40 -24.62 8.76
N ASN A 180 -18.62 -23.53 8.75
CA ASN A 180 -17.18 -23.56 9.00
C ASN A 180 -16.78 -23.09 10.40
N ALA A 181 -17.73 -22.66 11.24
CA ALA A 181 -17.44 -22.18 12.60
C ALA A 181 -16.73 -23.25 13.43
N HIS A 182 -17.15 -24.52 13.34
CA HIS A 182 -16.54 -25.64 14.06
C HIS A 182 -15.01 -25.77 13.85
N ARG A 183 -14.46 -25.31 12.71
CA ARG A 183 -13.00 -25.31 12.45
C ARG A 183 -12.23 -24.31 13.30
N ALA A 184 -12.90 -23.27 13.82
CA ALA A 184 -12.26 -22.28 14.69
C ALA A 184 -12.23 -22.70 16.17
N PHE A 185 -13.06 -23.69 16.56
CA PHE A 185 -13.41 -24.00 17.95
C PHE A 185 -13.27 -25.47 18.34
N ALA A 186 -12.45 -26.26 17.65
CA ALA A 186 -12.11 -27.58 18.18
C ALA A 186 -11.38 -27.37 19.53
N GLU A 187 -12.02 -27.78 20.62
CA GLU A 187 -11.39 -28.01 21.92
C GLU A 187 -10.91 -29.48 21.94
N ASP A 188 -9.74 -29.73 22.52
CA ASP A 188 -9.29 -31.09 22.82
C ASP A 188 -10.26 -31.75 23.84
N PRO A 189 -10.46 -33.07 23.77
CA PRO A 189 -11.23 -33.82 24.77
C PRO A 189 -10.59 -33.82 26.16
#